data_AF-A0AAV2AC28-F1
#
_entry.id   AF-A0AAV2AC28-F1
#
_cell.length_a   1.000
_cell.length_b   1.000
_cell.length_c   1.000
_cell.angle_alpha   90.00
_cell.angle_beta   90.00
_cell.angle_gamma   90.00
#
_symmetry.space_group_name_H-M   'P 1'
#
loop_
_entity.id
_entity.type
_entity.pdbx_description
1 polymer ?
#
loop_
_entity_poly.entity_id
_entity_poly.type
_entity_poly.pdbx_seq_one_letter_code
_entity_poly.pdbx_strand_id
1 'polypeptide(L)' 'MKNFLTTIDEEVYTKSGASYYLNDNPIYCNCGVKWITTSGKQSFKRFIGKCEDPESFNGKELKNLKEEDFSFCQ' A
#
# COMPACT_ATOMS: atom_id res chain seq x y z
N MET A 1 6.19 6.91 -14.77
CA MET A 1 5.78 8.32 -14.58
C MET A 1 5.70 8.51 -13.08
N LYS A 2 6.67 9.21 -12.49
CA LYS A 2 6.78 9.37 -11.03
C LYS A 2 5.64 10.27 -10.56
N ASN A 3 4.80 9.78 -9.64
CA ASN A 3 3.78 10.58 -8.98
C ASN A 3 4.12 10.64 -7.48
N PHE A 4 3.49 11.57 -6.76
CA PHE A 4 3.68 11.75 -5.32
C PHE A 4 2.51 11.19 -4.52
N LEU A 5 1.89 10.12 -5.02
CA LEU A 5 0.80 9.47 -4.31
C LEU A 5 1.40 8.69 -3.14
N THR A 6 1.24 9.24 -1.94
CA THR A 6 1.60 8.58 -0.69
C THR A 6 0.46 7.70 -0.16
N THR A 7 -0.78 7.92 -0.63
CA THR A 7 -1.96 7.16 -0.24
C THR A 7 -3.00 7.12 -1.37
N ILE A 8 -3.90 6.14 -1.30
CA ILE A 8 -5.11 6.03 -2.13
C ILE A 8 -6.30 6.07 -1.16
N ASP A 9 -7.41 6.69 -1.54
CA ASP A 9 -8.61 6.71 -0.71
C ASP A 9 -9.38 5.37 -0.81
N GLU A 10 -9.88 4.87 0.32
CA GLU A 10 -10.61 3.61 0.42
C GLU A 10 -11.91 3.60 -0.42
N GLU A 11 -12.57 4.75 -0.57
CA GLU A 11 -13.80 4.87 -1.35
C GLU A 11 -13.54 4.74 -2.86
N VAL A 12 -12.39 5.26 -3.32
CA VAL A 12 -11.93 5.08 -4.71
C VAL A 12 -11.59 3.61 -4.97
N TYR A 13 -11.01 2.93 -3.97
CA TYR A 13 -10.65 1.53 -4.06
C TYR A 13 -11.86 0.59 -4.20
N THR A 14 -12.86 0.76 -3.33
CA THR A 14 -14.00 -0.17 -3.21
C THR A 14 -14.90 -0.21 -4.46
N LYS A 15 -14.87 0.82 -5.31
CA LYS A 15 -15.76 0.93 -6.48
C LYS A 15 -15.16 0.45 -7.81
N SER A 16 -13.83 0.39 -7.98
CA SER A 16 -13.24 0.27 -9.33
C SER A 16 -12.87 -1.14 -9.78
N GLY A 17 -12.66 -2.10 -8.86
CA GLY A 17 -12.18 -3.44 -9.19
C GLY A 17 -10.80 -3.51 -9.87
N ALA A 18 -10.12 -2.37 -10.03
CA ALA A 18 -8.87 -2.22 -10.78
C ALA A 18 -7.63 -2.67 -9.98
N SER A 19 -6.54 -2.91 -10.70
CA SER A 19 -5.20 -3.06 -10.10
C SER A 19 -4.49 -1.70 -10.10
N TYR A 20 -3.81 -1.38 -8.99
CA TYR A 20 -3.12 -0.12 -8.76
C TYR A 20 -1.62 -0.36 -8.79
N TYR A 21 -0.97 0.16 -9.83
CA TYR A 21 0.48 0.06 -10.02
C TYR A 21 1.17 1.28 -9.42
N LEU A 22 1.89 1.07 -8.33
CA LEU A 22 2.52 2.10 -7.50
C LEU A 22 4.05 2.06 -7.58
N ASN A 23 4.63 1.30 -8.51
CA ASN A 23 6.07 1.03 -8.62
C ASN A 23 6.99 2.27 -8.70
N ASP A 24 6.46 3.44 -9.09
CA ASP A 24 7.18 4.72 -9.16
C ASP A 24 6.75 5.73 -8.07
N ASN A 25 6.12 5.28 -6.96
CA ASN A 25 5.72 6.16 -5.85
C ASN A 25 6.49 5.82 -4.56
N PRO A 26 6.89 6.82 -3.76
CA PRO A 26 7.49 6.59 -2.45
C PRO A 26 6.41 6.14 -1.45
N ILE A 27 6.16 4.83 -1.38
CA ILE A 27 5.10 4.29 -0.52
C ILE A 27 5.60 4.19 0.92
N TYR A 28 4.90 4.87 1.83
CA TYR A 28 5.10 4.79 3.27
C TYR A 28 4.22 3.66 3.80
N CYS A 29 4.81 2.52 4.09
CA CYS A 29 4.14 1.32 4.58
C CYS A 29 3.91 1.41 6.09
N ASN A 30 3.05 2.34 6.48
CA ASN A 30 2.68 2.63 7.87
C ASN A 30 1.16 2.49 8.06
N CYS A 31 0.65 2.94 9.21
CA CYS A 31 -0.77 2.82 9.53
C CYS A 31 -1.71 3.58 8.59
N GLY A 32 -1.22 4.62 7.90
CA GLY A 32 -1.99 5.39 6.94
C GLY A 32 -2.38 4.57 5.70
N VAL A 33 -1.64 3.50 5.40
CA VAL A 33 -1.96 2.55 4.33
C VAL A 33 -2.47 1.21 4.86
N LYS A 34 -2.72 1.07 6.17
CA LYS A 34 -3.23 -0.17 6.78
C LYS A 34 -4.54 -0.64 6.15
N TRP A 35 -5.38 0.28 5.69
CA TRP A 35 -6.67 -0.05 5.10
C TRP A 35 -6.56 -0.97 3.86
N ILE A 36 -5.41 -0.98 3.15
CA ILE A 36 -5.19 -1.88 2.02
C ILE A 36 -5.24 -3.36 2.41
N THR A 37 -5.00 -3.68 3.70
CA THR A 37 -5.10 -5.04 4.23
C THR A 37 -6.51 -5.36 4.73
N THR A 38 -7.24 -4.36 5.25
CA THR A 38 -8.61 -4.54 5.78
C THR A 38 -9.66 -4.66 4.69
N SER A 39 -9.43 -4.12 3.48
CA SER A 39 -10.35 -4.27 2.35
C SER A 39 -10.44 -5.71 1.79
N GLY A 40 -9.81 -6.72 2.43
CA GLY A 40 -9.87 -8.14 2.09
C GLY A 40 -8.65 -8.66 1.33
N LYS A 41 -8.33 -9.97 1.44
CA LYS A 41 -7.11 -10.58 0.86
C LYS A 41 -6.93 -10.38 -0.66
N GLN A 42 -8.03 -10.26 -1.40
CA GLN A 42 -7.98 -10.03 -2.84
C GLN A 42 -7.56 -8.58 -3.16
N SER A 43 -7.85 -7.66 -2.26
CA SER A 43 -7.58 -6.24 -2.37
C SER A 43 -6.10 -5.93 -2.25
N PHE A 44 -5.47 -6.57 -1.26
CA PHE A 44 -4.04 -6.49 -1.07
C PHE A 44 -3.21 -6.90 -2.30
N LYS A 45 -3.67 -7.93 -3.04
CA LYS A 45 -3.02 -8.41 -4.26
C LYS A 45 -3.14 -7.45 -5.45
N ARG A 46 -4.05 -6.48 -5.39
CA ARG A 46 -4.28 -5.50 -6.46
C ARG A 46 -3.39 -4.27 -6.34
N PHE A 47 -2.75 -4.06 -5.19
CA PHE A 47 -1.75 -3.02 -5.01
C PHE A 47 -0.37 -3.59 -5.32
N ILE A 48 0.22 -3.11 -6.42
CA ILE A 48 1.49 -3.59 -6.95
C ILE A 48 2.49 -2.46 -6.78
N GLY A 49 3.34 -2.58 -5.76
CA GLY A 49 4.34 -1.57 -5.41
C GLY A 49 5.30 -2.07 -4.34
N LYS A 50 6.32 -1.27 -4.06
CA LYS A 50 7.31 -1.52 -3.00
C LYS A 50 7.29 -0.39 -1.99
N CYS A 51 7.56 -0.71 -0.74
CA CYS A 51 7.73 0.31 0.30
C CYS A 51 9.06 1.04 0.11
N GLU A 52 9.08 2.34 0.35
CA GLU A 52 10.30 3.14 0.47
C GLU A 52 10.64 3.39 1.95
N ASP A 53 9.60 3.47 2.80
CA ASP A 53 9.69 3.69 4.23
C ASP A 53 8.62 2.84 4.97
N PRO A 54 8.82 2.43 6.23
CA PRO A 54 10.03 2.54 7.04
C PRO A 54 11.22 1.76 6.46
N GLU A 55 12.44 2.08 6.90
CA GLU A 55 13.67 1.41 6.47
C GLU A 55 13.59 -0.12 6.60
N SER A 56 12.89 -0.63 7.62
CA SER A 56 12.65 -2.05 7.85
C SER A 56 11.85 -2.75 6.73
N PHE A 57 11.13 -1.98 5.91
CA PHE A 57 10.34 -2.45 4.78
C PHE A 57 10.83 -1.93 3.43
N ASN A 58 11.88 -1.12 3.38
CA ASN A 58 12.41 -0.57 2.13
C ASN A 58 12.68 -1.69 1.10
N GLY A 59 12.09 -1.55 -0.09
CA GLY A 59 12.18 -2.49 -1.20
C GLY A 59 11.28 -3.73 -1.11
N LYS A 60 10.58 -3.96 0.01
CA LYS A 60 9.61 -5.07 0.14
C LYS A 60 8.37 -4.78 -0.67
N GLU A 61 7.88 -5.79 -1.38
CA GLU A 61 6.62 -5.69 -2.10
C GLU A 61 5.45 -5.59 -1.12
N LEU A 62 4.52 -4.68 -1.38
CA LEU A 62 3.31 -4.49 -0.58
C LEU A 62 2.63 -5.82 -0.31
N LYS A 63 2.36 -6.61 -1.35
CA LYS A 63 1.68 -7.92 -1.29
C LYS A 63 2.31 -8.97 -0.34
N ASN A 64 3.52 -8.74 0.15
CA ASN A 64 4.23 -9.66 1.04
C ASN A 64 4.16 -9.24 2.52
N LEU A 65 3.64 -8.04 2.81
CA LEU A 65 3.43 -7.55 4.18
C LEU A 65 2.15 -8.12 4.80
N LYS A 66 2.01 -7.99 6.11
CA LYS A 66 0.83 -8.37 6.90
C LYS A 66 0.20 -7.14 7.50
N GLU A 67 -1.06 -7.24 7.93
CA GLU A 67 -1.76 -6.13 8.59
C GLU A 67 -0.97 -5.58 9.78
N GLU A 68 -0.35 -6.46 10.57
CA GLU A 68 0.48 -6.09 11.72
C GLU A 68 1.71 -5.24 11.34
N ASP A 69 2.23 -5.41 10.12
CA ASP A 69 3.38 -4.62 9.64
C ASP A 69 3.00 -3.14 9.47
N PHE A 70 1.72 -2.83 9.26
CA PHE A 70 1.19 -1.47 9.15
C PHE A 70 0.73 -0.89 10.50
N SER A 71 1.15 -1.44 11.64
CA SER A 71 0.69 -0.98 12.96
C SER A 71 1.35 0.32 13.45
N PHE A 72 2.44 0.75 12.83
CA PHE A 72 3.18 1.95 13.22
C PHE A 72 2.60 3.21 12.57
N CYS A 73 2.29 4.24 13.37
CA CYS A 73 1.97 5.60 12.91
C CYS A 73 3.07 6.54 13.38
N GLN A 74 3.66 7.30 12.47
CA GLN A 74 4.66 8.33 12.77
C GLN A 74 4.05 9.72 12.58
#